data_AF-A0A852DXT7-F1
#
_entry.id   AF-A0A852DXT7-F1
#
_cell.length_a   1.000
_cell.length_b   1.000
_cell.length_c   1.000
_cell.angle_alpha   90.00
_cell.angle_beta   90.00
_cell.angle_gamma   90.00
#
_symmetry.space_group_name_H-M   'P 1'
#
loop_
_entity.id
_entity.type
_entity.pdbx_description
1 polymer ?
#
loop_
_entity_poly.entity_id
_entity_poly.type
_entity_poly.pdbx_seq_one_letter_code
_entity_poly.pdbx_strand_id
1 'polypeptide(L)' 'FGRGGAEIPCVLGISKEFVVLVDLGAKEVVFNCFTGDVIGWSAEGAALRIYHGRGDLVSVRAAPAAPGTEGSGAEGAEGA' A
#
# COMPACT_ATOMS: atom_id res chain seq x y z
N PHE A 1 -15.74 -6.92 9.96
CA PHE A 1 -14.56 -7.07 9.08
C PHE A 1 -15.05 -7.60 7.74
N GLY A 2 -15.34 -6.70 6.78
CA GLY A 2 -16.17 -6.97 5.61
C GLY A 2 -15.62 -8.08 4.73
N ARG A 3 -16.17 -9.29 4.87
CA ARG A 3 -16.06 -10.39 3.93
C ARG A 3 -16.95 -10.06 2.74
N GLY A 4 -16.39 -9.90 1.53
CA GLY A 4 -17.22 -9.87 0.32
C GLY A 4 -16.62 -9.24 -0.94
N GLY A 5 -15.56 -8.45 -0.86
CA GLY A 5 -14.85 -7.95 -2.04
C GLY A 5 -13.80 -8.96 -2.51
N ALA A 6 -13.72 -9.24 -3.80
CA ALA A 6 -12.59 -9.97 -4.36
C ALA A 6 -11.30 -9.16 -4.12
N GLU A 7 -10.30 -9.77 -3.50
CA GLU A 7 -8.96 -9.19 -3.43
C GLU A 7 -8.34 -9.25 -4.84
N ILE A 8 -7.81 -8.12 -5.32
CA ILE A 8 -7.14 -8.03 -6.62
C ILE A 8 -5.64 -7.89 -6.38
N PRO A 9 -4.78 -8.66 -7.06
CA PRO A 9 -3.35 -8.45 -7.04
C PRO A 9 -3.02 -7.03 -7.53
N CYS A 10 -2.46 -6.21 -6.64
CA CYS A 10 -2.15 -4.83 -6.97
C CYS A 10 -0.81 -4.40 -6.38
N VAL A 11 -0.31 -3.27 -6.88
CA VAL A 11 0.82 -2.54 -6.29
C VAL A 11 0.33 -1.22 -5.73
N LEU A 12 0.86 -0.85 -4.57
CA LEU A 12 0.64 0.45 -3.93
C LEU A 12 1.74 1.43 -4.36
N GLY A 13 1.35 2.52 -5.01
CA GLY A 13 2.22 3.64 -5.33
C GLY A 13 1.92 4.82 -4.42
N ILE A 14 2.95 5.41 -3.81
CA ILE A 14 2.83 6.62 -2.99
C ILE A 14 3.82 7.65 -3.51
N SER A 15 3.34 8.86 -3.73
CA SER A 15 4.14 10.02 -4.11
C SER A 15 3.74 11.22 -3.25
N LYS A 16 4.43 12.36 -3.44
CA LYS A 16 4.04 13.61 -2.80
C LYS A 16 2.59 14.01 -3.10
N GLU A 17 2.13 13.73 -4.32
CA GLU A 17 0.86 14.26 -4.82
C GLU A 17 -0.26 13.21 -4.83
N PHE A 18 0.09 11.95 -5.05
CA PHE A 18 -0.88 10.88 -5.26
C PHE A 18 -0.57 9.62 -4.44
N VAL A 19 -1.64 8.98 -4.00
CA VAL A 19 -1.66 7.58 -3.57
C VAL A 19 -2.49 6.81 -4.60
N VAL A 20 -1.91 5.74 -5.17
CA VAL A 20 -2.54 4.95 -6.22
C VAL A 20 -2.45 3.45 -5.95
N LEU A 21 -3.45 2.69 -6.39
CA LEU A 21 -3.35 1.25 -6.56
C LEU A 21 -3.46 0.90 -8.04
N VAL A 22 -2.56 0.05 -8.50
CA VAL A 22 -2.55 -0.44 -9.88
C VAL A 22 -2.79 -1.94 -9.86
N ASP A 23 -3.82 -2.40 -10.57
CA ASP A 23 -4.08 -3.83 -10.79
C ASP A 23 -2.99 -4.42 -11.68
N LEU A 24 -2.35 -5.49 -11.22
CA LEU A 24 -1.28 -6.18 -11.94
C LEU A 24 -1.79 -6.99 -13.14
N GLY A 25 -3.05 -7.45 -13.10
CA GLY A 25 -3.68 -8.21 -14.17
C GLY A 25 -4.14 -7.29 -15.30
N ALA A 26 -4.98 -6.32 -14.98
CA ALA A 26 -5.50 -5.36 -15.97
C ALA A 26 -4.45 -4.31 -16.41
N LYS A 27 -3.42 -4.06 -15.59
CA LYS A 27 -2.43 -2.98 -15.77
C LYS A 27 -3.07 -1.59 -15.78
N GLU A 28 -4.08 -1.39 -14.94
CA GLU A 28 -4.82 -0.14 -14.84
C GLU A 28 -4.84 0.39 -13.40
N VAL A 29 -5.00 1.71 -13.26
CA VAL A 29 -5.17 2.37 -11.95
C VAL A 29 -6.59 2.10 -11.45
N VAL A 30 -6.71 1.29 -10.41
CA VAL A 30 -8.00 0.92 -9.79
C VAL A 30 -8.34 1.80 -8.58
N PHE A 31 -7.37 2.55 -8.07
CA PHE A 31 -7.56 3.54 -7.03
C PHE A 31 -6.61 4.71 -7.25
N ASN A 32 -7.09 5.93 -7.09
CA ASN A 32 -6.25 7.13 -6.98
C ASN A 32 -6.89 8.10 -5.98
N CYS A 33 -6.07 8.74 -5.17
CA CYS A 33 -6.47 9.94 -4.44
C CYS A 33 -5.28 10.89 -4.31
N PHE A 34 -5.57 12.17 -4.04
CA PHE A 34 -4.52 13.10 -3.66
C PHE A 34 -4.01 12.74 -2.26
N THR A 35 -2.70 12.85 -2.05
CA THR A 35 -2.10 12.62 -0.72
C THR A 35 -2.70 13.57 0.33
N GLY A 36 -3.12 14.78 -0.06
CA GLY A 36 -3.81 15.72 0.83
C GLY A 36 -5.21 15.29 1.27
N ASP A 37 -5.84 14.36 0.56
CA ASP A 37 -7.16 13.81 0.93
C ASP A 37 -7.05 12.63 1.90
N VAL A 38 -5.83 12.15 2.17
CA VAL A 38 -5.60 11.09 3.17
C VAL A 38 -5.74 11.69 4.56
N ILE A 39 -6.74 11.22 5.30
CA ILE A 39 -7.01 11.64 6.67
C ILE A 39 -6.05 10.94 7.65
N GLY A 40 -5.71 9.69 7.34
CA GLY A 40 -4.78 8.89 8.13
C GLY A 40 -4.71 7.44 7.65
N TRP A 41 -3.76 6.69 8.21
CA TRP A 41 -3.60 5.27 7.93
C TRP A 41 -3.32 4.48 9.20
N SER A 42 -3.59 3.18 9.16
CA SER A 42 -3.16 2.24 10.19
C SER A 42 -2.66 0.94 9.56
N ALA A 43 -1.62 0.37 10.18
CA ALA A 43 -1.08 -0.92 9.80
C ALA A 43 -1.37 -1.95 10.91
N GLU A 44 -1.78 -3.15 10.51
CA GLU A 44 -2.05 -4.28 11.40
C GLU A 44 -1.55 -5.57 10.74
N GLY A 45 -0.44 -6.10 11.25
CA GLY A 45 0.25 -7.21 10.59
C GLY A 45 0.66 -6.84 9.16
N ALA A 46 0.22 -7.64 8.19
CA ALA A 46 0.47 -7.40 6.76
C ALA A 46 -0.56 -6.46 6.10
N ALA A 47 -1.56 -5.96 6.84
CA ALA A 47 -2.61 -5.12 6.27
C ALA A 47 -2.34 -3.63 6.52
N LEU A 48 -2.51 -2.81 5.49
CA LEU A 48 -2.52 -1.35 5.55
C LEU A 48 -3.94 -0.85 5.22
N ARG A 49 -4.46 0.03 6.07
CA ARG A 49 -5.76 0.70 5.91
C ARG A 49 -5.51 2.18 5.70
N ILE A 50 -6.03 2.74 4.62
CA ILE A 50 -5.89 4.15 4.27
C ILE A 50 -7.27 4.77 4.26
N TYR A 51 -7.47 5.76 5.13
CA TYR A 51 -8.72 6.52 5.23
C TYR A 51 -8.58 7.83 4.47
N HIS A 52 -9.51 8.14 3.58
CA HIS A 52 -9.43 9.29 2.69
C HIS A 52 -10.78 9.99 2.47
N GLY A 53 -10.73 11.21 1.93
CA GLY A 53 -11.91 11.97 1.53
C GLY A 53 -12.85 12.27 2.69
N ARG A 54 -14.02 11.64 2.71
CA ARG A 54 -15.05 11.79 3.77
C ARG A 54 -15.07 10.64 4.78
N GLY A 55 -13.98 9.87 4.85
CA GLY A 55 -13.87 8.68 5.69
C GLY A 55 -14.01 7.36 4.94
N ASP A 56 -13.86 7.39 3.61
CA ASP A 56 -13.78 6.17 2.79
C ASP A 56 -12.50 5.41 3.12
N LEU A 57 -12.53 4.09 2.91
CA LEU A 57 -11.46 3.18 3.28
C LEU A 57 -11.03 2.34 2.07
N VAL A 58 -9.73 2.39 1.78
CA VAL A 58 -9.06 1.38 0.97
C VAL A 58 -8.14 0.54 1.85
N SER A 59 -8.17 -0.78 1.67
CA SER A 59 -7.32 -1.70 2.41
C SER A 59 -6.49 -2.52 1.43
N VAL A 60 -5.19 -2.59 1.70
CA VAL A 60 -4.26 -3.44 0.98
C VAL A 60 -3.58 -4.39 1.95
N ARG A 61 -3.21 -5.57 1.48
CA ARG A 61 -2.40 -6.53 2.24
C ARG A 61 -1.10 -6.77 1.50
N ALA A 62 0.01 -6.70 2.21
CA ALA A 62 1.29 -7.13 1.68
C ALA A 62 1.20 -8.61 1.30
N ALA A 63 1.68 -8.94 0.10
CA ALA A 63 1.89 -10.32 -0.28
C ALA A 63 2.90 -10.96 0.69
N PRO A 64 2.79 -12.27 0.99
CA PRO A 64 3.83 -12.96 1.72
C PRO A 64 5.18 -12.75 1.01
N ALA A 65 6.23 -12.49 1.79
CA ALA A 65 7.57 -12.35 1.24
C ALA A 65 7.88 -13.59 0.40
N ALA A 66 8.30 -13.38 -0.85
CA ALA A 66 8.79 -14.48 -1.66
C ALA A 66 9.96 -15.15 -0.92
N PRO A 67 10.06 -16.49 -0.91
CA PRO A 67 11.22 -17.16 -0.33
C PRO A 67 12.48 -16.66 -1.06
N GLY A 68 13.31 -15.87 -0.38
CA GLY A 68 14.55 -15.31 -0.92
C GLY A 68 14.76 -13.79 -0.78
N THR A 69 13.83 -13.02 -0.18
CA THR A 69 14.03 -11.57 0.07
C THR A 69 14.33 -11.26 1.55
N GLU A 70 15.13 -12.09 2.21
CA GLU A 70 15.75 -11.72 3.50
C GLU A 70 16.74 -10.57 3.26
N GLY A 71 16.61 -9.51 4.08
CA GLY A 71 17.06 -8.17 3.74
C GLY A 71 18.56 -8.01 3.49
N SER A 72 18.89 -7.30 2.41
CA SER A 72 20.12 -6.51 2.39
C SER A 72 19.90 -5.28 3.28
N GLY A 73 20.11 -5.43 4.59
CA GLY A 73 20.28 -4.30 5.47
C GLY A 73 21.48 -3.49 5.00
N ALA A 74 21.26 -2.26 4.53
CA ALA A 74 22.32 -1.28 4.40
C ALA A 74 22.68 -0.78 5.81
N GLU A 75 23.42 -1.59 6.56
CA GLU A 75 24.15 -1.14 7.74
C GLU A 75 25.55 -0.74 7.25
N GLY A 76 25.82 0.58 7.24
CA GLY A 76 27.15 1.08 6.88
C GLY A 76 27.13 2.47 6.25
N ALA A 77 26.91 3.49 7.07
CA ALA A 77 27.48 4.83 6.87
C ALA A 77 27.28 5.68 8.14
N GLU A 78 27.94 5.32 9.24
CA GLU A 78 28.36 6.29 10.24
C GLU A 78 29.88 6.14 10.40
N GLY A 79 30.63 7.20 10.06
CA GLY A 79 32.08 7.25 10.22
C GLY A 79 32.82 7.79 9.00
N ALA A 80 32.84 9.12 8.85
CA ALA A 80 33.98 9.92 8.38
C ALA A 80 33.68 11.40 8.61
#